data_AF-A0A644YZ92-F1
#
_entry.id   AF-A0A644YZ92-F1
#
_cell.length_a   1.000
_cell.length_b   1.000
_cell.length_c   1.000
_cell.angle_alpha   90.00
_cell.angle_beta   90.00
_cell.angle_gamma   90.00
#
_symmetry.space_group_name_H-M   'P 1'
#
loop_
_entity.id
_entity.type
_entity.pdbx_description
1 polymer ?
#
loop_
_entity_poly.entity_id
_entity_poly.type
_entity_poly.pdbx_seq_one_letter_code
_entity_poly.pdbx_strand_id
1 'polypeptide(L)'
;MTPEVDMKRTHKDKDEVLRQALVALMSFSKHSLSPTQTTWARDAAGKCLWALGIEEFEGFKARKPQFPGEIIDLRATTILQNSK
;
A
#
# COMPACT_ATOMS: atom_id res chain seq x y z
N MET A 1 13.99 19.96 21.31
CA MET A 1 13.48 18.66 20.86
C MET A 1 14.52 18.08 19.91
N THR A 2 15.09 16.92 20.19
CA THR A 2 16.23 16.37 19.42
C THR A 2 15.74 15.68 18.14
N PRO A 3 16.51 15.73 17.04
CA PRO A 3 16.11 15.20 15.73
C PRO A 3 15.75 13.70 15.74
N GLU A 4 16.26 12.93 16.70
CA GLU A 4 15.94 11.51 16.86
C GLU A 4 14.47 11.24 17.25
N VAL A 5 13.84 12.16 18.00
CA VAL A 5 12.44 12.01 18.42
C VAL A 5 11.48 12.27 17.25
N ASP A 6 11.83 13.22 16.38
CA ASP A 6 11.05 13.58 15.19
C ASP A 6 11.07 12.47 14.12
N MET A 7 12.26 11.88 13.92
CA MET A 7 12.43 10.77 12.97
C MET A 7 11.66 9.52 13.42
N LYS A 8 11.75 9.14 14.70
CA LYS A 8 10.99 7.99 15.25
C LYS A 8 9.47 8.17 15.14
N ARG A 9 8.97 9.39 15.27
CA ARG A 9 7.54 9.70 15.11
C ARG A 9 7.10 9.53 13.65
N THR A 10 7.90 10.10 12.74
CA THR A 10 7.67 10.00 11.28
C THR A 10 7.66 8.55 10.78
N HIS A 11 8.52 7.68 11.32
CA HIS A 11 8.52 6.26 10.96
C HIS A 11 7.27 5.52 11.46
N LYS A 12 6.83 5.78 12.70
CA LYS A 12 5.59 5.19 13.23
C LYS A 12 4.36 5.61 12.43
N ASP A 13 4.31 6.87 11.99
CA ASP A 13 3.20 7.39 11.20
C ASP A 13 3.15 6.71 9.81
N LYS A 14 4.32 6.44 9.21
CA LYS A 14 4.40 5.71 7.93
C LYS A 14 3.97 4.25 8.04
N ASP A 15 4.40 3.56 9.09
CA ASP A 15 4.01 2.17 9.32
C ASP A 15 2.50 2.04 9.53
N GLU A 16 1.89 2.97 10.26
CA GLU A 16 0.45 2.99 10.48
C GLU A 16 -0.32 3.22 9.17
N VAL A 17 0.10 4.17 8.35
CA VAL A 17 -0.49 4.41 7.02
C VAL A 17 -0.36 3.17 6.13
N LEU A 18 0.78 2.49 6.16
CA LEU A 18 0.99 1.24 5.40
C LEU A 18 0.08 0.11 5.90
N ARG A 19 -0.14 -0.01 7.22
CA ARG A 19 -1.07 -1.01 7.80
C ARG A 19 -2.51 -0.73 7.40
N GLN A 20 -2.93 0.53 7.45
CA GLN A 20 -4.28 0.93 7.01
C GLN A 20 -4.49 0.65 5.51
N ALA A 21 -3.52 1.02 4.67
CA ALA A 21 -3.54 0.73 3.25
C ALA A 21 -3.59 -0.79 2.97
N LEU A 22 -2.80 -1.58 3.69
CA LEU A 22 -2.81 -3.04 3.58
C LEU A 22 -4.21 -3.61 3.84
N VAL A 23 -4.85 -3.24 4.95
CA VAL A 23 -6.20 -3.72 5.29
C VAL A 23 -7.22 -3.32 4.22
N ALA A 24 -7.17 -2.08 3.76
CA ALA A 24 -8.06 -1.59 2.71
C ALA A 24 -7.89 -2.37 1.38
N LEU A 25 -6.65 -2.61 0.96
CA LEU A 25 -6.33 -3.35 -0.27
C LEU A 25 -6.70 -4.83 -0.18
N MET A 26 -6.48 -5.45 0.98
CA MET A 26 -6.91 -6.83 1.22
C MET A 26 -8.43 -6.95 1.11
N SER A 27 -9.18 -6.04 1.76
CA SER A 27 -10.64 -5.98 1.66
C SER A 27 -11.09 -5.74 0.21
N PHE A 28 -10.49 -4.76 -0.47
CA PHE A 28 -10.80 -4.45 -1.86
C PHE A 28 -10.55 -5.66 -2.79
N SER A 29 -9.48 -6.42 -2.58
CA SER A 29 -9.21 -7.61 -3.38
C SER A 29 -10.24 -8.73 -3.19
N LYS A 30 -10.83 -8.85 -1.98
CA LYS A 30 -11.86 -9.85 -1.64
C LYS A 30 -13.22 -9.48 -2.22
N HIS A 31 -13.48 -8.19 -2.45
CA HIS A 31 -14.79 -7.66 -2.86
C HIS A 31 -14.80 -6.99 -4.23
N SER A 32 -13.69 -6.98 -4.96
CA SER A 32 -13.61 -6.37 -6.29
C SER A 32 -14.48 -7.10 -7.31
N LEU A 33 -15.07 -6.33 -8.23
CA LEU A 33 -15.94 -6.83 -9.31
C LEU A 33 -15.15 -7.25 -10.57
N SER A 34 -13.82 -7.10 -10.59
CA SER A 34 -13.00 -7.38 -11.77
C SER A 34 -11.73 -8.16 -11.40
N PRO A 35 -11.38 -9.24 -12.13
CA PRO A 35 -10.12 -9.96 -11.94
C PRO A 35 -8.87 -9.07 -12.01
N THR A 36 -8.91 -8.03 -12.85
CA THR A 36 -7.81 -7.07 -13.01
C THR A 36 -7.63 -6.24 -11.74
N GLN A 37 -8.73 -5.74 -11.17
CA GLN A 37 -8.71 -4.98 -9.92
C GLN A 37 -8.29 -5.85 -8.74
N THR A 38 -8.77 -7.10 -8.65
CA THR A 38 -8.30 -8.08 -7.65
C THR A 38 -6.79 -8.29 -7.76
N THR A 39 -6.27 -8.49 -8.96
CA THR A 39 -4.83 -8.70 -9.19
C THR A 39 -4.02 -7.49 -8.76
N TRP A 40 -4.44 -6.29 -9.16
CA TRP A 40 -3.79 -5.05 -8.76
C TRP A 40 -3.81 -4.85 -7.24
N ALA A 41 -4.95 -5.08 -6.59
CA ALA A 41 -5.11 -4.92 -5.15
C ALA A 41 -4.22 -5.88 -4.37
N ARG A 42 -4.13 -7.15 -4.82
CA ARG A 42 -3.24 -8.15 -4.23
C ARG A 42 -1.77 -7.78 -4.39
N ASP A 43 -1.38 -7.24 -5.53
CA ASP A 43 0.00 -6.79 -5.77
C ASP A 43 0.35 -5.58 -4.89
N ALA A 44 -0.54 -4.60 -4.79
CA ALA A 44 -0.37 -3.44 -3.92
C ALA A 44 -0.30 -3.84 -2.43
N ALA A 45 -1.16 -4.75 -1.96
CA ALA A 45 -1.09 -5.30 -0.61
C ALA A 45 0.25 -6.00 -0.35
N GLY A 46 0.76 -6.75 -1.32
CA GLY A 46 2.08 -7.37 -1.24
C GLY A 46 3.22 -6.34 -1.10
N LYS A 47 3.12 -5.17 -1.74
CA LYS A 47 4.09 -4.08 -1.58
C LYS A 47 4.03 -3.44 -0.20
N CYS A 48 2.84 -3.28 0.38
CA CYS A 48 2.70 -2.85 1.78
C CYS A 48 3.37 -3.84 2.74
N LEU A 49 3.15 -5.15 2.56
CA LEU A 49 3.80 -6.20 3.35
C LEU A 49 5.33 -6.13 3.26
N TRP A 50 5.86 -5.98 2.04
CA TRP A 50 7.30 -5.83 1.83
C TRP A 50 7.86 -4.59 2.54
N ALA A 51 7.17 -3.44 2.44
CA ALA A 51 7.58 -2.20 3.10
C ALA A 51 7.54 -2.30 4.63
N LEU A 52 6.60 -3.07 5.18
CA LEU A 52 6.48 -3.34 6.62
C LEU A 52 7.43 -4.45 7.12
N GLY A 53 8.18 -5.12 6.22
CA GLY A 53 9.04 -6.23 6.58
C GLY A 53 8.29 -7.51 6.99
N ILE A 54 7.06 -7.69 6.51
CA ILE A 54 6.22 -8.86 6.80
C ILE A 54 6.22 -9.76 5.56
N GLU A 55 6.62 -11.02 5.68
CA GLU A 55 6.74 -11.93 4.54
C GLU A 55 5.38 -12.41 3.99
N GLU A 56 4.44 -12.74 4.87
CA GLU A 56 3.11 -13.23 4.51
C GLU A 56 2.06 -12.85 5.58
N PHE A 57 0.85 -12.53 5.14
CA PHE A 57 -0.29 -12.26 6.00
C PHE A 57 -1.62 -12.58 5.29
N GLU A 58 -2.50 -13.37 5.93
CA GLU A 58 -3.80 -13.83 5.38
C GLU A 58 -3.76 -14.31 3.90
N GLY A 59 -2.71 -15.02 3.49
CA GLY A 59 -2.56 -15.51 2.11
C GLY A 59 -2.15 -14.44 1.09
N PHE A 60 -1.67 -13.28 1.55
CA PHE A 60 -0.96 -12.28 0.75
C PHE A 60 0.53 -12.39 1.05
N LYS A 61 1.36 -12.40 0.01
CA LYS A 61 2.82 -12.50 0.13
C LYS A 61 3.48 -11.17 -0.16
N ALA A 62 4.56 -10.87 0.55
CA ALA A 62 5.39 -9.71 0.31
C ALA A 62 5.85 -9.66 -1.14
N ARG A 63 5.76 -8.48 -1.76
CA ARG A 63 6.26 -8.23 -3.11
C ARG A 63 7.13 -7.00 -3.12
N LYS A 64 8.40 -7.21 -3.44
CA LYS A 64 9.33 -6.11 -3.66
C LYS A 64 8.86 -5.27 -4.85
N PRO A 65 8.76 -3.93 -4.72
CA PRO A 65 8.49 -3.06 -5.85
C PRO A 65 9.56 -3.23 -6.94
N GLN A 66 9.15 -3.31 -8.21
CA GLN A 66 10.09 -3.33 -9.34
C GLN A 66 10.89 -2.01 -9.43
N PHE A 67 10.27 -0.89 -9.10
CA PHE A 67 10.89 0.44 -9.07
C PHE A 67 10.85 1.02 -7.66
N PRO A 68 11.81 0.68 -6.79
CA PRO A 68 11.89 1.26 -5.45
C PRO A 68 12.17 2.77 -5.58
N GLY A 69 11.16 3.59 -5.25
CA GLY A 69 11.23 5.06 -5.34
C GLY A 69 10.13 5.69 -6.19
N GLU A 70 9.39 4.91 -6.98
CA GLU A 70 8.22 5.41 -7.69
C GLU A 70 7.05 5.56 -6.72
N ILE A 71 6.73 6.81 -6.37
CA ILE A 71 5.51 7.14 -5.65
C ILE A 71 4.35 6.92 -6.62
N ILE A 72 3.57 5.86 -6.42
CA ILE A 72 2.24 5.78 -7.01
C ILE A 72 1.40 6.81 -6.27
N ASP A 73 1.41 8.05 -6.77
CA ASP A 73 0.52 9.09 -6.27
C ASP A 73 -0.91 8.69 -6.65
N LEU A 74 -1.68 8.25 -5.67
CA LEU A 74 -3.09 7.91 -5.85
C LEU A 74 -3.91 9.14 -6.31
N ARG A 75 -3.38 10.37 -6.26
CA ARG A 75 -4.01 11.53 -6.93
C ARG A 75 -4.13 11.36 -8.45
N ALA A 76 -3.33 10.49 -9.08
CA ALA A 76 -3.52 10.16 -10.49
C ALA A 76 -4.85 9.44 -10.76
N THR A 77 -5.47 8.80 -9.75
CA THR A 77 -6.82 8.21 -9.92
C THR A 77 -7.94 9.24 -9.93
N THR A 78 -7.70 10.48 -9.47
CA THR A 78 -8.66 11.59 -9.61
C THR A 78 -8.90 11.95 -11.08
N ILE A 79 -7.92 11.71 -11.97
CA ILE A 79 -8.06 12.02 -13.40
C ILE A 79 -9.10 11.10 -14.08
N LEU A 80 -9.34 9.89 -13.57
CA LEU A 80 -10.32 8.96 -14.13
C LEU A 80 -11.78 9.25 -13.69
N GLN A 81 -12.01 10.17 -12.75
CA GLN A 81 -13.37 10.57 -12.34
C GLN A 81 -13.88 11.83 -13.06
N ASN A 82 -13.05 12.50 -13.87
CA ASN A 82 -13.43 13.73 -14.59
C ASN A 82 -13.56 13.55 -16.11
N SER A 83 -13.51 12.32 -16.64
CA SER A 83 -13.89 12.06 -18.03
C SER A 83 -15.42 11.99 -18.14
N LYS A 84 -16.05 13.18 -18.21
CA LYS A 84 -17.34 13.36 -18.87
C LYS A 84 -17.15 13.50 -20.37
#